data_AF-A0A1M7HR22-F1
#
_entry.id   AF-A0A1M7HR22-F1
#
_cell.length_a   1.000
_cell.length_b   1.000
_cell.length_c   1.000
_cell.angle_alpha   90.00
_cell.angle_beta   90.00
_cell.angle_gamma   90.00
#
_symmetry.space_group_name_H-M   'P 1'
#
loop_
_entity.id
_entity.type
_entity.pdbx_description
1 polymer ?
#
loop_
_entity_poly.entity_id
_entity_poly.type
_entity_poly.pdbx_seq_one_letter_code
_entity_poly.pdbx_strand_id
1 'polypeptide(L)'
;MGKGIFQKGKYQSGFTLVELLVVIAIIGILAAIILPNAFNAIEKSKVAAAEADYKAIKAAALNFYADLGKWPADLTNNNGNDPGFVSNPFTSDPDKSNWNGPYLERWPSKNPWGGKYLYQNDSNHNWDNQAGNDLARYLELQSVPDSASDRLKADLGESMVIQDKSAKKVYILISKD
;
A
#
# COMPACT_ATOMS: atom_id res chain seq x y z
N MET A 1 -38.34 -76.70 -15.54
CA MET A 1 -36.96 -76.27 -15.84
C MET A 1 -36.96 -74.79 -16.20
N GLY A 2 -36.44 -73.92 -15.36
CA GLY A 2 -36.31 -72.48 -15.63
C GLY A 2 -35.37 -71.85 -14.60
N LYS A 3 -34.25 -71.29 -15.08
CA LYS A 3 -33.03 -70.99 -14.33
C LYS A 3 -33.18 -69.80 -13.36
N GLY A 4 -32.65 -69.93 -12.15
CA GLY A 4 -32.46 -68.82 -11.21
C GLY A 4 -31.35 -67.88 -11.67
N ILE A 5 -31.68 -66.59 -11.81
CA ILE A 5 -30.73 -65.54 -12.20
C ILE A 5 -30.11 -64.98 -10.91
N PHE A 6 -28.87 -65.37 -10.61
CA PHE A 6 -28.12 -64.78 -9.50
C PHE A 6 -27.66 -63.37 -9.90
N GLN A 7 -28.34 -62.34 -9.37
CA GLN A 7 -27.85 -60.96 -9.44
C GLN A 7 -26.59 -60.82 -8.59
N LYS A 8 -25.45 -60.60 -9.25
CA LYS A 8 -24.17 -60.29 -8.62
C LYS A 8 -24.25 -58.86 -8.06
N GLY A 9 -24.41 -58.72 -6.74
CA GLY A 9 -24.34 -57.42 -6.07
C GLY A 9 -22.98 -56.77 -6.34
N LYS A 10 -22.98 -55.55 -6.89
CA LYS A 10 -21.77 -54.76 -7.06
C LYS A 10 -21.31 -54.33 -5.67
N TYR A 11 -20.16 -54.82 -5.21
CA TYR A 11 -19.51 -54.30 -4.00
C TYR A 11 -19.15 -52.84 -4.25
N GLN A 12 -19.89 -51.92 -3.65
CA GLN A 12 -19.51 -50.52 -3.57
C GLN A 12 -18.38 -50.43 -2.54
N SER A 13 -17.13 -50.33 -3.01
CA SER A 13 -16.00 -49.98 -2.16
C SER A 13 -16.14 -48.52 -1.71
N GLY A 14 -16.47 -48.30 -0.44
CA GLY A 14 -16.40 -46.99 0.19
C GLY A 14 -14.97 -46.64 0.59
N PHE A 15 -14.66 -45.35 0.63
CA PHE A 15 -13.40 -44.83 1.18
C PHE A 15 -13.25 -45.26 2.65
N THR A 16 -12.04 -45.65 3.06
CA THR A 16 -11.73 -45.92 4.46
C THR A 16 -11.40 -44.63 5.21
N LEU A 17 -11.68 -44.60 6.52
CA LEU A 17 -11.30 -43.47 7.38
C LEU A 17 -9.78 -43.24 7.43
N VAL A 18 -9.00 -44.31 7.30
CA VAL A 18 -7.53 -44.25 7.30
C VAL A 18 -7.01 -43.56 6.05
N GLU A 19 -7.59 -43.84 4.88
CA GLU A 19 -7.22 -43.15 3.63
C GLU A 19 -7.47 -41.64 3.73
N LEU A 20 -8.62 -41.24 4.30
CA LEU A 20 -8.90 -39.82 4.50
C LEU A 20 -7.96 -39.17 5.51
N LEU A 21 -7.61 -39.89 6.59
CA LEU A 21 -6.67 -39.41 7.62
C LEU A 21 -5.27 -39.12 7.05
N VAL A 22 -4.75 -40.02 6.22
CA VAL A 22 -3.43 -39.82 5.59
C VAL A 22 -3.45 -38.62 4.65
N VAL A 23 -4.53 -38.44 3.88
CA VAL A 23 -4.66 -37.31 2.95
C VAL A 23 -4.67 -35.97 3.69
N ILE A 24 -5.48 -35.83 4.74
CA ILE A 24 -5.52 -34.56 5.49
C ILE A 24 -4.22 -34.31 6.24
N ALA A 25 -3.51 -35.35 6.68
CA ALA A 25 -2.20 -35.21 7.31
C ALA A 25 -1.17 -34.65 6.32
N ILE A 26 -1.12 -35.16 5.08
CA ILE A 26 -0.23 -34.65 4.03
C ILE A 26 -0.59 -33.21 3.67
N ILE A 27 -1.88 -32.89 3.51
CA ILE A 27 -2.35 -31.52 3.24
C ILE A 27 -1.92 -30.57 4.38
N GLY A 28 -2.04 -31.01 5.63
CA GLY A 28 -1.61 -30.22 6.80
C GLY A 28 -0.12 -29.90 6.78
N ILE A 29 0.73 -30.87 6.45
CA ILE A 29 2.19 -30.67 6.35
C ILE A 29 2.52 -29.69 5.22
N LEU A 30 1.92 -29.86 4.04
CA LEU A 30 2.16 -28.97 2.89
C LEU A 30 1.68 -27.54 3.18
N ALA A 31 0.50 -27.39 3.79
CA ALA A 31 -0.04 -26.09 4.16
C ALA A 31 0.88 -25.36 5.16
N ALA A 32 1.41 -26.06 6.17
CA ALA A 32 2.29 -25.48 7.18
C ALA A 32 3.58 -24.85 6.58
N ILE A 33 4.11 -25.44 5.50
CA ILE A 33 5.32 -24.94 4.82
C ILE A 33 4.99 -23.75 3.91
N ILE A 34 3.88 -23.82 3.16
CA ILE A 34 3.57 -22.86 2.10
C ILE A 34 3.02 -21.55 2.67
N LEU A 35 2.17 -21.60 3.70
CA LEU A 35 1.43 -20.44 4.21
C LEU A 35 2.35 -19.26 4.65
N PRO A 36 3.38 -19.47 5.49
CA PRO A 36 4.24 -18.37 5.93
C PRO A 36 4.96 -17.67 4.77
N ASN A 37 5.41 -18.45 3.78
CA ASN A 37 6.07 -17.90 2.60
C ASN A 37 5.08 -17.09 1.73
N ALA A 38 3.85 -17.59 1.57
CA ALA A 38 2.81 -16.86 0.85
C ALA A 38 2.49 -15.50 1.50
N PHE A 39 2.37 -15.43 2.83
CA PHE A 39 2.14 -14.16 3.53
C PHE A 39 3.30 -13.17 3.34
N ASN A 40 4.55 -13.65 3.43
CA ASN A 40 5.72 -12.81 3.18
C ASN A 40 5.76 -12.28 1.74
N ALA A 41 5.40 -13.10 0.75
CA ALA A 41 5.33 -12.68 -0.65
C ALA A 41 4.26 -11.60 -0.87
N ILE A 42 3.08 -11.77 -0.27
CA ILE A 42 2.01 -10.78 -0.30
C ILE A 42 2.47 -9.46 0.34
N GLU A 43 3.12 -9.52 1.49
CA GLU A 43 3.64 -8.32 2.15
C GLU A 43 4.66 -7.58 1.27
N LYS A 44 5.62 -8.30 0.68
CA LYS A 44 6.59 -7.72 -0.26
C LYS A 44 5.91 -7.05 -1.46
N SER A 45 4.89 -7.68 -2.03
CA SER A 45 4.14 -7.07 -3.14
C SER A 45 3.41 -5.78 -2.73
N LYS A 46 2.91 -5.72 -1.49
CA LYS A 46 2.26 -4.52 -0.96
C LYS A 46 3.25 -3.38 -0.74
N VAL A 47 4.43 -3.67 -0.21
CA VAL A 47 5.52 -2.69 -0.08
C VAL A 47 5.93 -2.15 -1.44
N ALA A 48 6.18 -3.03 -2.41
CA ALA A 48 6.54 -2.62 -3.77
C ALA A 48 5.45 -1.75 -4.44
N ALA A 49 4.18 -2.06 -4.22
CA ALA A 49 3.08 -1.24 -4.71
C ALA A 49 3.06 0.15 -4.05
N ALA A 50 3.28 0.23 -2.73
CA ALA A 50 3.33 1.49 -2.00
C ALA A 50 4.52 2.37 -2.47
N GLU A 51 5.67 1.76 -2.77
CA GLU A 51 6.81 2.47 -3.33
C GLU A 51 6.56 3.00 -4.73
N ALA A 52 5.87 2.21 -5.58
CA ALA A 52 5.49 2.64 -6.91
C ALA A 52 4.52 3.83 -6.85
N ASP A 53 3.50 3.76 -5.99
CA ASP A 53 2.58 4.85 -5.72
C ASP A 53 3.34 6.09 -5.23
N TYR A 54 4.24 5.92 -4.25
CA TYR A 54 5.06 7.01 -3.72
C TYR A 54 5.93 7.66 -4.80
N LYS A 55 6.60 6.88 -5.65
CA LYS A 55 7.45 7.43 -6.74
C LYS A 55 6.61 8.24 -7.74
N ALA A 56 5.44 7.74 -8.11
CA ALA A 56 4.51 8.46 -9.00
C ALA A 56 4.01 9.77 -8.36
N ILE A 57 3.61 9.73 -7.08
CA ILE A 57 3.15 10.91 -6.34
C ILE A 57 4.28 11.91 -6.15
N LYS A 58 5.50 11.47 -5.84
CA LYS A 58 6.68 12.34 -5.73
C LYS A 58 6.98 13.04 -7.05
N ALA A 59 6.95 12.32 -8.17
CA ALA A 59 7.14 12.92 -9.49
C ALA A 59 6.04 13.94 -9.80
N ALA A 60 4.78 13.62 -9.48
CA ALA A 60 3.66 14.55 -9.64
C ALA A 60 3.83 15.83 -8.81
N ALA A 61 4.28 15.70 -7.56
CA ALA A 61 4.54 16.84 -6.68
C ALA A 61 5.66 17.75 -7.20
N LEU A 62 6.74 17.16 -7.71
CA LEU A 62 7.86 17.90 -8.30
C LEU A 62 7.45 18.61 -9.59
N ASN A 63 6.67 17.96 -10.46
CA ASN A 63 6.15 18.60 -11.68
C ASN A 63 5.17 19.73 -11.37
N PHE A 64 4.29 19.55 -10.37
CA PHE A 64 3.42 20.61 -9.89
C PHE A 64 4.22 21.84 -9.44
N TYR A 65 5.29 21.63 -8.66
CA TYR A 65 6.17 22.70 -8.22
C TYR A 65 6.92 23.36 -9.39
N ALA A 66 7.40 22.57 -10.36
CA ALA A 66 8.10 23.08 -11.53
C ALA A 66 7.22 24.02 -12.38
N ASP A 67 5.94 23.69 -12.54
CA ASP A 67 5.02 24.45 -13.38
C ASP A 67 4.45 25.69 -12.68
N LEU A 68 4.19 25.59 -11.38
CA LEU A 68 3.50 26.64 -10.62
C LEU A 68 4.42 27.45 -9.69
N GLY A 69 5.67 27.02 -9.52
CA GLY A 69 6.63 27.62 -8.59
C GLY A 69 6.25 27.48 -7.11
N LYS A 70 5.18 26.73 -6.80
CA LYS A 70 4.65 26.52 -5.45
C LYS A 70 4.19 25.09 -5.27
N TRP A 71 4.31 24.58 -4.06
CA TRP A 71 3.80 23.27 -3.70
C TRP A 71 2.27 23.29 -3.58
N PRO A 72 1.58 22.14 -3.71
CA PRO A 72 0.17 22.05 -3.38
C PRO A 72 -0.11 22.61 -1.98
N ALA A 73 -1.28 23.23 -1.83
CA ALA A 73 -1.70 23.78 -0.55
C ALA A 73 -1.64 22.70 0.53
N ASP A 74 -1.26 23.10 1.75
CA ASP A 74 -1.32 22.18 2.86
C ASP A 74 -2.78 21.84 3.15
N LEU A 75 -3.14 20.58 2.89
CA LEU A 75 -4.45 20.05 3.17
C LEU A 75 -4.27 19.05 4.30
N THR A 76 -3.83 19.55 5.44
CA THR A 76 -3.59 18.80 6.69
C THR A 76 -4.80 17.94 7.10
N ASN A 77 -5.98 18.18 6.50
CA ASN A 77 -7.19 17.38 6.64
C ASN A 77 -7.89 17.03 5.31
N ASN A 78 -7.16 16.78 4.20
CA ASN A 78 -7.77 16.41 2.92
C ASN A 78 -8.58 15.10 2.96
N ASN A 79 -8.60 14.39 4.09
CA ASN A 79 -9.28 13.11 4.24
C ASN A 79 -8.90 12.09 3.13
N GLY A 80 -7.67 12.21 2.61
CA GLY A 80 -7.13 11.42 1.52
C GLY A 80 -7.67 11.74 0.12
N ASN A 81 -8.18 12.95 -0.15
CA ASN A 81 -8.46 13.36 -1.53
C ASN A 81 -7.19 13.82 -2.26
N ASP A 82 -7.34 14.04 -3.57
CA ASP A 82 -6.33 14.63 -4.44
C ASP A 82 -5.91 16.03 -3.94
N PRO A 83 -4.61 16.32 -3.76
CA PRO A 83 -4.13 17.65 -3.41
C PRO A 83 -4.03 18.62 -4.61
N GLY A 84 -4.40 18.17 -5.81
CA GLY A 84 -4.35 18.97 -7.05
C GLY A 84 -3.43 18.38 -8.12
N PHE A 85 -3.06 17.11 -7.99
CA PHE A 85 -2.22 16.38 -8.95
C PHE A 85 -3.03 15.83 -10.11
N VAL A 86 -4.31 15.49 -9.90
CA VAL A 86 -5.18 14.93 -10.93
C VAL A 86 -6.12 16.00 -11.49
N SER A 87 -6.69 16.79 -10.59
CA SER A 87 -7.67 17.82 -10.92
C SER A 87 -7.10 19.20 -10.62
N ASN A 88 -7.41 20.17 -11.47
CA ASN A 88 -6.96 21.54 -11.25
C ASN A 88 -7.54 22.07 -9.92
N PRO A 89 -6.70 22.37 -8.92
CA PRO A 89 -7.16 22.79 -7.60
C PRO A 89 -7.60 24.27 -7.57
N PHE A 90 -7.35 25.04 -8.63
CA PHE A 90 -7.58 26.48 -8.67
C PHE A 90 -8.94 26.81 -9.29
N THR A 91 -9.98 26.99 -8.45
CA THR A 91 -11.32 27.36 -8.92
C THR A 91 -11.52 28.87 -9.08
N SER A 92 -10.66 29.71 -8.49
CA SER A 92 -10.77 31.19 -8.50
C SER A 92 -9.46 31.97 -8.61
N ASP A 93 -8.30 31.30 -8.68
CA ASP A 93 -6.98 31.95 -8.67
C ASP A 93 -6.55 32.42 -10.08
N PRO A 94 -5.95 33.62 -10.28
CA PRO A 94 -5.24 33.96 -11.52
C PRO A 94 -4.17 32.93 -11.94
N ASP A 95 -3.66 32.12 -11.01
CA ASP A 95 -2.75 30.99 -11.28
C ASP A 95 -3.39 29.83 -12.08
N LYS A 96 -4.71 29.90 -12.37
CA LYS A 96 -5.39 29.03 -13.34
C LYS A 96 -4.64 28.89 -14.67
N SER A 97 -3.88 29.92 -15.05
CA SER A 97 -3.19 29.96 -16.35
C SER A 97 -2.00 29.01 -16.47
N ASN A 98 -1.36 28.60 -15.37
CA ASN A 98 -0.08 27.87 -15.43
C ASN A 98 -0.19 26.39 -15.01
N TRP A 99 -1.37 25.94 -14.56
CA TRP A 99 -1.57 24.51 -14.28
C TRP A 99 -1.60 23.73 -15.60
N ASN A 100 -0.64 22.81 -15.77
CA ASN A 100 -0.46 22.00 -16.97
C ASN A 100 -0.66 20.51 -16.69
N GLY A 101 -1.37 20.20 -15.60
CA GLY A 101 -1.70 18.82 -15.23
C GLY A 101 -2.72 18.17 -16.19
N PRO A 102 -3.15 16.93 -15.91
CA PRO A 102 -2.87 16.17 -14.69
C PRO A 102 -1.40 15.75 -14.57
N TYR A 103 -0.83 15.92 -13.38
CA TYR A 103 0.50 15.44 -13.01
C TYR A 103 0.51 13.98 -12.55
N LEU A 104 -0.68 13.45 -12.26
CA LEU A 104 -0.92 12.07 -11.90
C LEU A 104 -2.19 11.58 -12.59
N GLU A 105 -2.17 10.40 -13.20
CA GLU A 105 -3.36 9.86 -13.90
C GLU A 105 -4.57 9.70 -12.97
N ARG A 106 -4.33 9.26 -11.73
CA ARG A 106 -5.37 9.06 -10.72
C ARG A 106 -4.78 9.07 -9.32
N TRP A 107 -5.46 9.75 -8.40
CA TRP A 107 -5.14 9.72 -6.99
C TRP A 107 -5.55 8.38 -6.38
N PRO A 108 -4.63 7.64 -5.73
CA PRO A 108 -4.99 6.38 -5.09
C PRO A 108 -5.86 6.64 -3.87
N SER A 109 -7.11 6.16 -3.90
CA SER A 109 -8.05 6.31 -2.78
C SER A 109 -7.65 5.51 -1.55
N LYS A 110 -6.81 4.48 -1.71
CA LYS A 110 -6.27 3.64 -0.64
C LYS A 110 -4.84 3.21 -0.94
N ASN A 111 -4.08 3.01 0.12
CA ASN A 111 -2.79 2.34 0.09
C ASN A 111 -2.95 0.80 0.12
N PRO A 112 -1.87 0.02 -0.09
CA PRO A 112 -1.91 -1.44 -0.13
C PRO A 112 -2.39 -2.15 1.16
N TRP A 113 -2.45 -1.43 2.27
CA TRP A 113 -2.96 -1.91 3.55
C TRP A 113 -4.39 -1.44 3.86
N GLY A 114 -5.01 -0.73 2.91
CA GLY A 114 -6.40 -0.28 2.99
C GLY A 114 -6.60 1.06 3.71
N GLY A 115 -5.52 1.65 4.24
CA GLY A 115 -5.51 3.02 4.75
C GLY A 115 -5.43 4.05 3.62
N LYS A 116 -5.36 5.33 3.97
CA LYS A 116 -5.29 6.43 3.00
C LYS A 116 -3.85 6.88 2.75
N TYR A 117 -3.65 7.52 1.60
CA TYR A 117 -2.52 8.40 1.36
C TYR A 117 -2.93 9.83 1.70
N LEU A 118 -2.07 10.58 2.39
CA LEU A 118 -2.22 12.02 2.55
C LEU A 118 -0.92 12.71 2.15
N TYR A 119 -1.01 13.62 1.19
CA TYR A 119 0.07 14.55 0.90
C TYR A 119 0.06 15.65 1.96
N GLN A 120 1.20 15.90 2.58
CA GLN A 120 1.37 16.94 3.59
C GLN A 120 2.42 17.94 3.12
N ASN A 121 2.08 19.23 3.25
CA ASN A 121 2.99 20.34 3.01
C ASN A 121 3.17 21.10 4.33
N ASP A 122 3.69 20.40 5.33
CA ASP A 122 3.77 20.91 6.68
C ASP A 122 5.00 21.81 6.85
N SER A 123 4.78 22.97 7.44
CA SER A 123 5.85 23.91 7.78
C SER A 123 6.55 23.57 9.10
N ASN A 124 5.96 22.66 9.88
CA ASN A 124 6.32 22.40 11.27
C ASN A 124 6.71 20.94 11.52
N HIS A 125 6.73 20.08 10.50
CA HIS A 125 7.15 18.70 10.66
C HIS A 125 8.68 18.64 10.74
N ASN A 126 9.20 18.49 11.95
CA ASN A 126 10.63 18.37 12.18
C ASN A 126 11.16 17.03 11.67
N TRP A 127 11.57 17.00 10.40
CA TRP A 127 11.97 15.78 9.72
C TRP A 127 13.34 15.24 10.19
N ASP A 128 14.28 16.12 10.50
CA ASP A 128 15.66 15.74 10.85
C ASP A 128 16.02 16.04 12.32
N ASN A 129 15.03 16.32 13.15
CA ASN A 129 15.19 16.75 14.55
C ASN A 129 16.11 17.95 14.72
N GLN A 130 16.28 18.78 13.69
CA GLN A 130 17.03 20.02 13.79
C GLN A 130 16.10 21.14 14.24
N ALA A 131 16.62 22.05 15.07
CA ALA A 131 15.88 23.23 15.51
C ALA A 131 15.84 24.25 14.37
N GLY A 132 14.87 24.08 13.47
CA GLY A 132 14.62 24.94 12.30
C GLY A 132 13.19 24.77 11.82
N ASN A 133 12.63 25.79 11.17
CA ASN A 133 11.35 25.71 10.47
C ASN A 133 11.53 24.99 9.12
N ASP A 134 12.11 23.79 9.16
CA ASP A 134 12.41 23.03 7.95
C ASP A 134 11.10 22.62 7.28
N LEU A 135 10.93 23.11 6.08
CA LEU A 135 9.69 22.99 5.32
C LEU A 135 9.66 21.61 4.64
N ALA A 136 9.23 20.57 5.35
CA ALA A 136 9.17 19.22 4.83
C ALA A 136 7.87 18.91 4.07
N ARG A 137 7.98 18.29 2.90
CA ARG A 137 6.85 17.77 2.12
C ARG A 137 6.97 16.27 2.13
N TYR A 138 5.91 15.57 2.52
CA TYR A 138 5.95 14.13 2.68
C TYR A 138 4.60 13.49 2.37
N LEU A 139 4.66 12.19 2.11
CA LEU A 139 3.50 11.34 1.93
C LEU A 139 3.24 10.57 3.22
N GLU A 140 2.09 10.77 3.84
CA GLU A 140 1.59 9.97 4.96
C GLU A 140 0.82 8.75 4.44
N LEU A 141 1.16 7.58 4.96
CA LEU A 141 0.45 6.33 4.74
C LEU A 141 -0.15 5.89 6.07
N GLN A 142 -1.47 5.64 6.08
CA GLN A 142 -2.18 5.19 7.27
C GLN A 142 -2.33 3.66 7.34
N SER A 143 -2.45 3.13 8.55
CA SER A 143 -2.71 1.71 8.81
C SER A 143 -1.62 0.77 8.25
N VAL A 144 -0.37 1.22 8.24
CA VAL A 144 0.77 0.44 7.77
C VAL A 144 1.27 -0.47 8.90
N PRO A 145 1.41 -1.79 8.68
CA PRO A 145 2.01 -2.70 9.65
C PRO A 145 3.48 -2.36 9.94
N ASP A 146 3.96 -2.67 11.15
CA ASP A 146 5.35 -2.39 11.53
C ASP A 146 6.36 -3.10 10.62
N SER A 147 6.11 -4.36 10.30
CA SER A 147 6.96 -5.15 9.39
C SER A 147 7.06 -4.54 8.00
N ALA A 148 5.99 -3.93 7.49
CA ALA A 148 6.01 -3.22 6.21
C ALA A 148 6.73 -1.86 6.32
N SER A 149 6.56 -1.17 7.44
CA SER A 149 7.23 0.11 7.72
C SER A 149 8.75 -0.06 7.80
N ASP A 150 9.20 -1.13 8.47
CA ASP A 150 10.62 -1.47 8.60
C ASP A 150 11.22 -1.82 7.21
N ARG A 151 10.47 -2.52 6.36
CA ARG A 151 10.88 -2.78 4.96
C ARG A 151 10.98 -1.49 4.15
N LEU A 152 9.98 -0.62 4.21
CA LEU A 152 10.00 0.68 3.51
C LEU A 152 11.21 1.53 3.94
N LYS A 153 11.57 1.52 5.23
CA LYS A 153 12.80 2.16 5.72
C LYS A 153 14.06 1.53 5.14
N ALA A 154 14.13 0.21 5.08
CA ALA A 154 15.26 -0.50 4.51
C ALA A 154 15.43 -0.22 3.00
N ASP A 155 14.32 -0.15 2.26
CA ASP A 155 14.31 -0.02 0.80
C ASP A 155 14.50 1.44 0.33
N LEU A 156 13.89 2.41 1.04
CA LEU A 156 13.96 3.85 0.69
C LEU A 156 15.06 4.61 1.44
N GLY A 157 15.57 4.06 2.55
CA GLY A 157 16.57 4.66 3.42
C GLY A 157 15.99 5.28 4.69
N GLU A 158 16.75 5.20 5.79
CA GLU A 158 16.31 5.65 7.12
C GLU A 158 16.04 7.16 7.19
N SER A 159 16.76 7.97 6.40
CA SER A 159 16.54 9.42 6.31
C SER A 159 15.29 9.81 5.52
N MET A 160 14.72 8.88 4.75
CA MET A 160 13.56 9.13 3.89
C MET A 160 12.24 8.67 4.51
N VAL A 161 12.27 7.90 5.59
CA VAL A 161 11.08 7.28 6.17
C VAL A 161 11.02 7.43 7.68
N ILE A 162 10.01 8.13 8.17
CA ILE A 162 9.66 8.22 9.60
C ILE A 162 8.46 7.31 9.85
N GLN A 163 8.46 6.58 10.96
CA GLN A 163 7.37 5.69 11.36
C GLN A 163 6.84 6.10 12.72
N ASP A 164 5.53 6.27 12.81
CA ASP A 164 4.81 6.37 14.06
C ASP A 164 4.13 5.02 14.36
N LYS A 165 4.77 4.25 15.25
CA LYS A 165 4.29 2.93 15.68
C LYS A 165 2.99 3.02 16.49
N SER A 166 2.77 4.12 17.21
CA SER A 166 1.57 4.31 18.03
C SER A 166 0.35 4.52 17.15
N ALA A 167 0.49 5.38 16.13
CA ALA A 167 -0.58 5.69 15.19
C ALA A 167 -0.70 4.73 13.99
N LYS A 168 0.24 3.77 13.84
CA LYS A 168 0.39 2.91 12.65
C LYS A 168 0.47 3.72 11.36
N LYS A 169 1.30 4.77 11.38
CA LYS A 169 1.52 5.67 10.25
C LYS A 169 2.97 5.63 9.80
N VAL A 170 3.16 5.84 8.50
CA VAL A 170 4.48 6.01 7.90
C VAL A 170 4.48 7.30 7.10
N TYR A 171 5.54 8.08 7.26
CA TYR A 171 5.78 9.31 6.53
C TYR A 171 6.97 9.08 5.61
N ILE A 172 6.84 9.41 4.33
CA ILE A 172 7.90 9.26 3.33
C ILE A 172 8.22 10.62 2.72
N LEU A 173 9.48 11.06 2.84
CA LEU A 173 9.91 12.38 2.40
C LEU A 173 9.80 12.54 0.89
N ILE A 174 9.21 13.65 0.43
CA ILE A 174 9.17 14.05 -0.98
C ILE A 174 10.25 15.11 -1.24
N SER A 175 10.23 16.19 -0.46
CA SER A 175 11.19 17.30 -0.54
C SER A 175 11.39 17.92 0.84
N LYS A 176 12.58 18.47 1.07
CA LYS A 176 12.89 19.35 2.19
C LYS A 176 13.66 20.54 1.64
N ASP A 177 13.32 21.73 2.13
CA ASP A 177 13.94 23.00 1.73
C ASP A 177 14.82 23.53 2.85
#